data_AF-A0A969P466-F1
#
_entry.id   AF-A0A969P466-F1
#
_cell.length_a   1.000
_cell.length_b   1.000
_cell.length_c   1.000
_cell.angle_alpha   90.00
_cell.angle_beta   90.00
_cell.angle_gamma   90.00
#
_symmetry.space_group_name_H-M   'P 1'
#
loop_
_entity.id
_entity.type
_entity.pdbx_description
1 polymer ?
#
loop_
_entity_poly.entity_id
_entity_poly.type
_entity_poly.pdbx_seq_one_letter_code
_entity_poly.pdbx_strand_id
1 'polypeptide(L)'
;MATRIQKSVCLCVLLLVFMLASTLTVPPSTHAQTDALTQFQTFWEQHGGLEVFGYPLTSVITETDPSGQQRFVQWFERARMEIAAAQPSAVMLSTIGTELRGFVDDPVPAETGCLFLSRPSSICANHS
;
A
#
# COMPACT_ATOMS: atom_id res chain seq x y z
N MET A 1 25.23 -2.11 -55.39
CA MET A 1 25.64 -2.92 -54.22
C MET A 1 25.20 -2.35 -52.86
N ALA A 2 25.14 -1.02 -52.68
CA ALA A 2 24.76 -0.38 -51.41
C ALA A 2 23.34 -0.68 -50.88
N THR A 3 22.36 -0.91 -51.76
CA THR A 3 20.94 -1.14 -51.39
C THR A 3 20.64 -2.53 -50.81
N ARG A 4 21.49 -3.54 -51.07
CA ARG A 4 21.33 -4.89 -50.49
C ARG A 4 21.87 -4.98 -49.06
N ILE A 5 22.96 -4.27 -48.79
CA ILE A 5 23.59 -4.20 -47.47
C ILE A 5 22.67 -3.44 -46.50
N GLN A 6 22.10 -2.31 -46.94
CA GLN A 6 21.20 -1.50 -46.11
C GLN A 6 19.91 -2.21 -45.71
N LYS A 7 19.32 -3.02 -46.62
CA LYS A 7 18.13 -3.83 -46.33
C LYS A 7 18.43 -4.96 -45.35
N SER A 8 19.59 -5.59 -45.47
CA SER A 8 20.00 -6.69 -44.59
C SER A 8 20.31 -6.19 -43.17
N VAL A 9 20.97 -5.03 -43.05
CA VAL A 9 21.24 -4.40 -41.75
C VAL A 9 19.94 -3.95 -41.07
N CYS A 10 19.01 -3.34 -41.82
CA CYS A 10 17.72 -2.91 -41.28
C CYS A 10 16.84 -4.09 -40.85
N LEU A 11 16.81 -5.18 -41.64
CA LEU A 11 16.10 -6.42 -41.27
C LEU A 11 16.70 -7.04 -40.00
N CYS A 12 18.02 -7.12 -39.88
CA CYS A 12 18.67 -7.63 -38.69
C CYS A 12 18.40 -6.75 -37.47
N VAL A 13 18.46 -5.43 -37.57
CA VAL A 13 18.17 -4.52 -36.44
C VAL A 13 16.71 -4.65 -36.01
N LEU A 14 15.76 -4.75 -36.96
CA LEU A 14 14.34 -4.96 -36.64
C LEU A 14 14.09 -6.32 -35.98
N LEU A 15 14.72 -7.39 -36.47
CA LEU A 15 14.64 -8.73 -35.88
C LEU A 15 15.29 -8.78 -34.49
N LEU A 16 16.41 -8.08 -34.29
CA LEU A 16 17.08 -7.98 -33.00
C LEU A 16 16.25 -7.20 -31.98
N VAL A 17 15.59 -6.10 -32.38
CA VAL A 17 14.66 -5.34 -31.52
C VAL A 17 13.43 -6.19 -31.17
N PHE A 18 12.87 -6.95 -32.12
CA PHE A 18 11.72 -7.82 -31.90
C PHE A 18 12.05 -9.00 -30.97
N MET A 19 13.24 -9.59 -31.13
CA MET A 19 13.76 -10.63 -30.24
C MET A 19 14.09 -10.09 -28.84
N LEU A 20 14.62 -8.86 -28.71
CA LEU A 20 14.84 -8.21 -27.41
C LEU A 20 13.52 -7.92 -26.67
N ALA A 21 12.45 -7.56 -27.40
CA ALA A 21 11.15 -7.24 -26.81
C ALA A 21 10.39 -8.47 -26.26
N SER A 22 10.81 -9.68 -26.63
CA SER A 22 10.09 -10.93 -26.32
C SER A 22 10.41 -11.52 -24.94
N THR A 23 11.28 -10.88 -24.15
CA THR A 23 11.67 -11.35 -22.81
C THR A 23 11.03 -10.57 -21.66
N LEU A 24 10.15 -9.59 -21.94
CA LEU A 24 9.41 -8.85 -20.92
C LEU A 24 8.22 -9.68 -20.39
N THR A 25 8.51 -10.81 -19.74
CA THR A 25 7.52 -11.49 -18.90
C THR A 25 7.29 -10.64 -17.67
N VAL A 26 6.19 -9.88 -17.69
CA VAL A 26 5.72 -9.13 -16.53
C VAL A 26 5.40 -10.12 -15.41
N PRO A 27 5.96 -9.96 -14.19
CA PRO A 27 5.67 -10.89 -13.12
C PRO A 27 4.18 -10.84 -12.77
N PRO A 28 3.54 -11.98 -12.42
CA PRO A 28 2.10 -12.09 -12.22
C PRO A 28 1.56 -11.12 -11.15
N SER A 29 2.40 -10.71 -10.20
CA SER A 29 2.06 -9.70 -9.19
C SER A 29 1.76 -8.32 -9.77
N THR A 30 2.34 -7.97 -10.92
CA THR A 30 2.22 -6.62 -11.52
C THR A 30 0.81 -6.37 -12.05
N HIS A 31 0.19 -7.38 -12.67
CA HIS A 31 -1.19 -7.25 -13.15
C HIS A 31 -2.15 -7.08 -11.99
N ALA A 32 -2.01 -7.89 -10.94
CA ALA A 32 -2.84 -7.78 -9.73
C ALA A 32 -2.65 -6.43 -9.00
N GLN A 33 -1.43 -5.90 -8.95
CA GLN A 33 -1.17 -4.57 -8.38
C GLN A 33 -1.77 -3.44 -9.23
N THR A 34 -1.81 -3.60 -10.56
CA THR A 34 -2.44 -2.64 -11.47
C THR A 34 -3.97 -2.63 -11.29
N ASP A 35 -4.57 -3.80 -11.11
CA ASP A 35 -6.01 -3.92 -10.82
C ASP A 35 -6.35 -3.29 -9.45
N ALA A 36 -5.52 -3.54 -8.43
CA ALA A 36 -5.67 -2.94 -7.12
C ALA A 36 -5.52 -1.41 -7.16
N LEU A 37 -4.59 -0.87 -7.97
CA LEU A 37 -4.45 0.57 -8.18
C LEU A 37 -5.74 1.18 -8.73
N THR A 38 -6.35 0.52 -9.72
CA THR A 38 -7.61 0.98 -10.32
C THR A 38 -8.75 0.99 -9.29
N GLN A 39 -8.81 -0.03 -8.43
CA GLN A 39 -9.80 -0.11 -7.35
C GLN A 39 -9.59 0.98 -6.29
N PHE A 40 -8.35 1.23 -5.87
CA PHE A 40 -8.04 2.30 -4.92
C PHE A 40 -8.32 3.68 -5.48
N GLN A 41 -7.97 3.93 -6.75
CA GLN A 41 -8.30 5.20 -7.41
C GLN A 41 -9.82 5.42 -7.43
N THR A 42 -10.58 4.40 -7.84
CA THR A 42 -12.04 4.47 -7.87
C THR A 42 -12.62 4.76 -6.49
N PHE A 43 -12.13 4.07 -5.46
CA PHE A 43 -12.57 4.29 -4.09
C PHE A 43 -12.22 5.70 -3.60
N TRP A 44 -10.99 6.17 -3.86
CA TRP A 44 -10.53 7.51 -3.50
C TRP A 44 -11.42 8.59 -4.13
N GLU A 45 -11.69 8.49 -5.43
CA GLU A 45 -12.55 9.44 -6.15
C GLU A 45 -13.99 9.48 -5.60
N GLN A 46 -14.54 8.31 -5.23
CA GLN A 46 -15.92 8.19 -4.74
C GLN A 46 -16.11 8.64 -3.29
N HIS A 47 -15.07 8.61 -2.46
CA HIS A 47 -15.18 8.81 -1.00
C HIS A 47 -14.51 10.10 -0.51
N GLY A 48 -14.46 11.13 -1.35
CA GLY A 48 -14.01 12.49 -0.99
C GLY A 48 -12.55 12.81 -1.33
N GLY A 49 -11.83 11.86 -1.92
CA GLY A 49 -10.52 12.05 -2.55
C GLY A 49 -9.54 12.86 -1.71
N LEU A 50 -9.10 13.99 -2.27
CA LEU A 50 -8.05 14.81 -1.69
C LEU A 50 -8.44 15.40 -0.33
N GLU A 51 -9.71 15.66 -0.04
CA GLU A 51 -10.14 16.25 1.24
C GLU A 51 -10.17 15.23 2.36
N VAL A 52 -10.41 13.95 2.05
CA VAL A 52 -10.49 12.88 3.05
C VAL A 52 -9.15 12.16 3.20
N PHE A 53 -8.61 11.64 2.10
CA PHE A 53 -7.44 10.75 2.14
C PHE A 53 -6.11 11.47 1.90
N GLY A 54 -6.14 12.60 1.19
CA GLY A 54 -4.94 13.30 0.75
C GLY A 54 -4.32 12.67 -0.50
N TYR A 55 -3.09 13.06 -0.82
CA TYR A 55 -2.35 12.49 -1.94
C TYR A 55 -1.87 11.06 -1.66
N PRO A 56 -1.76 10.21 -2.71
CA PRO A 56 -1.08 8.92 -2.57
C PRO A 56 0.41 9.15 -2.30
N LEU A 57 0.93 8.49 -1.27
CA LEU A 57 2.33 8.51 -0.88
C LEU A 57 3.14 7.39 -1.54
N THR A 58 2.48 6.28 -1.86
CA THR A 58 3.12 5.11 -2.46
C THR A 58 2.39 4.66 -3.72
N SER A 59 3.09 3.87 -4.55
CA SER A 59 2.41 2.96 -5.47
C SER A 59 1.71 1.85 -4.68
N VAL A 60 0.93 1.02 -5.38
CA VAL A 60 0.43 -0.22 -4.78
C VAL A 60 1.61 -1.16 -4.54
N ILE A 61 1.67 -1.68 -3.32
CA ILE A 61 2.68 -2.64 -2.86
C ILE A 61 1.98 -3.86 -2.25
N THR A 62 2.71 -4.96 -2.12
CA THR A 62 2.23 -6.14 -1.42
C THR A 62 2.86 -6.19 -0.03
N GLU A 63 2.03 -6.19 1.00
CA GLU A 63 2.46 -6.32 2.39
C GLU A 63 1.83 -7.57 3.02
N THR A 64 2.49 -8.11 4.04
CA THR A 64 1.96 -9.21 4.85
C THR A 64 1.50 -8.64 6.18
N ASP A 65 0.24 -8.86 6.52
CA ASP A 65 -0.31 -8.41 7.79
C ASP A 65 0.22 -9.26 8.98
N PRO A 66 -0.04 -8.86 10.25
CA PRO A 66 0.37 -9.64 11.42
C PRO A 66 -0.24 -11.04 11.52
N SER A 67 -1.32 -11.32 10.79
CA SER A 67 -1.94 -12.65 10.69
C SER A 67 -1.32 -13.54 9.62
N GLY A 68 -0.35 -13.02 8.85
CA GLY A 68 0.35 -13.74 7.79
C GLY A 68 -0.34 -13.68 6.43
N GLN A 69 -1.40 -12.88 6.27
CA GLN A 69 -2.12 -12.76 5.01
C GLN A 69 -1.55 -11.63 4.15
N GLN A 70 -1.35 -11.91 2.86
CA GLN A 70 -0.91 -10.89 1.91
C GLN A 70 -2.05 -9.95 1.52
N ARG A 71 -1.75 -8.66 1.48
CA ARG A 71 -2.64 -7.59 1.05
C ARG A 71 -1.94 -6.69 0.03
N PHE A 72 -2.71 -6.21 -0.95
CA PHE A 72 -2.31 -5.05 -1.72
C PHE A 72 -2.59 -3.81 -0.89
N VAL A 73 -1.62 -2.93 -0.79
CA VAL A 73 -1.66 -1.76 0.09
C VAL A 73 -1.24 -0.54 -0.69
N GLN A 74 -1.94 0.57 -0.45
CA GLN A 74 -1.50 1.90 -0.86
C GLN A 74 -1.62 2.88 0.31
N TRP A 75 -0.54 3.59 0.57
CA TRP A 75 -0.49 4.64 1.58
C TRP A 75 -0.86 5.98 0.96
N PHE A 76 -1.70 6.73 1.68
CA PHE A 76 -2.07 8.10 1.41
C PHE A 76 -1.65 8.96 2.62
N GLU A 77 -1.65 10.28 2.46
CA GLU A 77 -1.29 11.20 3.55
C GLU A 77 -2.09 10.97 4.84
N ARG A 78 -3.35 10.52 4.74
CA ARG A 78 -4.26 10.38 5.89
C ARG A 78 -4.92 9.01 6.02
N ALA A 79 -4.59 8.06 5.16
CA ALA A 79 -5.18 6.73 5.21
C ALA A 79 -4.26 5.68 4.58
N ARG A 80 -4.49 4.42 4.95
CA ARG A 80 -3.97 3.26 4.23
C ARG A 80 -5.15 2.46 3.70
N MET A 81 -5.20 2.27 2.38
CA MET A 81 -6.18 1.40 1.74
C MET A 81 -5.56 0.02 1.54
N GLU A 82 -6.38 -1.02 1.73
CA GLU A 82 -5.94 -2.40 1.60
C GLU A 82 -7.00 -3.28 0.93
N ILE A 83 -6.54 -4.26 0.15
CA ILE A 83 -7.33 -5.31 -0.50
C ILE A 83 -6.64 -6.66 -0.22
N ALA A 84 -7.39 -7.71 0.11
CA ALA A 84 -6.82 -9.04 0.30
C ALA A 84 -6.30 -9.61 -1.03
N ALA A 85 -5.06 -10.09 -1.07
CA ALA A 85 -4.45 -10.58 -2.31
C ALA A 85 -4.96 -11.97 -2.73
N ALA A 86 -5.45 -12.76 -1.77
CA ALA A 86 -5.84 -14.16 -2.00
C ALA A 86 -7.24 -14.34 -2.60
N GLN A 87 -8.15 -13.37 -2.44
CA GLN A 87 -9.56 -13.47 -2.84
C GLN A 87 -10.09 -12.10 -3.28
N PRO A 88 -11.07 -12.05 -4.21
CA PRO A 88 -11.73 -10.80 -4.56
C PRO A 88 -12.39 -10.21 -3.30
N SER A 89 -11.93 -9.02 -2.92
CA SER A 89 -12.35 -8.33 -1.70
C SER A 89 -12.56 -6.85 -2.01
N ALA A 90 -13.40 -6.20 -1.22
CA ALA A 90 -13.62 -4.76 -1.31
C ALA A 90 -12.43 -3.98 -0.73
N VAL A 91 -12.27 -2.74 -1.16
CA VAL A 91 -11.31 -1.80 -0.55
C VAL A 91 -11.68 -1.59 0.91
N MET A 92 -10.69 -1.77 1.80
CA MET A 92 -10.81 -1.52 3.23
C MET A 92 -9.87 -0.39 3.64
N LEU A 93 -10.27 0.37 4.66
CA LEU A 93 -9.37 1.31 5.35
C LEU A 93 -8.73 0.59 6.53
N SER A 94 -7.41 0.64 6.59
CA SER A 94 -6.67 0.05 7.69
C SER A 94 -6.96 0.77 9.01
N THR A 95 -7.08 -0.02 10.08
CA THR A 95 -7.14 0.47 11.46
C THR A 95 -5.74 0.67 12.02
N ILE A 96 -4.97 1.60 11.45
CA ILE A 96 -3.57 1.86 11.84
C ILE A 96 -3.44 2.12 13.35
N GLY A 97 -4.44 2.77 13.97
CA GLY A 97 -4.44 3.03 15.41
C GLY A 97 -4.51 1.78 16.29
N THR A 98 -5.10 0.67 15.83
CA THR A 98 -5.07 -0.61 16.55
C THR A 98 -3.76 -1.36 16.29
N GLU A 99 -3.21 -1.23 15.09
CA GLU A 99 -1.93 -1.84 14.70
C GLU A 99 -0.75 -1.23 15.48
N LEU A 100 -0.72 0.10 15.63
CA LEU A 100 0.34 0.82 16.35
C LEU A 100 0.24 0.74 17.87
N ARG A 101 -0.91 0.35 18.44
CA ARG A 101 -1.05 0.24 19.90
C ARG A 101 -0.12 -0.82 20.49
N GLY A 102 0.32 -1.80 19.68
CA GLY A 102 0.91 -3.02 20.22
C GLY A 102 -0.08 -3.74 21.14
N PHE A 103 0.25 -4.98 21.51
CA PHE A 103 -0.46 -5.63 22.61
C PHE A 103 -0.14 -4.86 23.90
N VAL A 104 -1.00 -3.91 24.29
CA VAL A 104 -0.96 -3.31 25.63
C VAL A 104 -1.60 -4.33 26.57
N ASP A 105 -0.85 -5.38 26.92
CA ASP A 105 -1.29 -6.38 27.90
C ASP A 105 -0.90 -6.03 29.33
N ASP A 106 -0.30 -4.87 29.58
CA ASP A 106 -0.08 -4.40 30.95
C ASP A 106 -1.26 -3.54 31.40
N PRO A 107 -2.14 -4.04 32.30
CA PRO A 107 -3.07 -3.17 32.99
C PRO A 107 -2.23 -2.15 33.76
N VAL A 108 -2.23 -0.90 33.31
CA VAL A 108 -1.62 0.19 34.07
C VAL A 108 -2.33 0.22 35.42
N PRO A 109 -1.62 0.00 36.54
CA PRO A 109 -2.25 0.06 37.86
C PRO A 109 -2.91 1.43 38.00
N ALA A 110 -4.20 1.46 38.29
CA ALA A 110 -4.88 2.71 38.60
C ALA A 110 -4.31 3.21 39.94
N GLU A 111 -3.36 4.13 39.89
CA GLU A 111 -2.89 4.79 41.11
C GLU A 111 -4.07 5.58 41.71
N THR A 112 -4.41 5.26 42.95
CA THR A 112 -5.55 5.87 43.65
C THR A 112 -5.27 7.35 43.87
N GLY A 113 -6.10 8.23 43.31
CA GLY A 113 -5.98 9.69 43.46
C GLY A 113 -5.53 10.45 42.21
N CYS A 114 -5.31 9.79 41.08
CA CYS A 114 -5.01 10.44 39.81
C CYS A 114 -6.22 10.42 38.86
N LEU A 115 -6.48 11.56 38.20
CA LEU A 115 -7.40 11.59 37.06
C LEU A 115 -6.63 11.11 35.82
N PHE A 116 -7.16 10.09 35.17
CA PHE A 116 -6.52 9.44 34.03
C PHE A 116 -6.82 10.22 32.74
N LEU A 117 -5.80 10.89 32.19
CA LEU A 117 -5.79 11.37 30.81
C LEU A 117 -4.87 10.44 30.02
N SER A 118 -5.33 9.94 28.87
CA SER A 118 -4.58 8.99 28.03
C SER A 118 -3.33 9.63 27.41
N ARG A 119 -2.25 9.71 28.22
CA ARG A 119 -0.84 10.13 28.00
C ARG A 119 -0.57 11.50 27.35
N PRO A 120 0.56 12.16 27.73
CA PRO A 120 1.60 11.71 28.67
C PRO A 120 1.52 12.32 30.09
N SER A 121 0.43 12.97 30.49
CA SER A 121 0.32 13.56 31.83
C SER A 121 -0.95 13.13 32.56
N SER A 122 -0.81 12.23 33.53
CA SER A 122 -1.80 12.09 34.61
C SER A 122 -1.62 13.26 35.58
N ILE A 123 -2.72 13.90 35.95
CA ILE A 123 -2.73 14.92 37.01
C ILE A 123 -3.09 14.20 38.30
N CYS A 124 -2.11 14.06 39.17
CA CYS A 124 -2.31 13.51 40.50
C CYS A 124 -2.48 14.68 41.48
N ALA A 125 -3.62 14.71 42.16
CA ALA A 125 -3.81 15.65 43.26
C ALA A 125 -3.07 15.09 44.48
N ASN A 126 -2.07 15.83 44.98
CA ASN A 126 -1.39 15.44 46.21
C ASN A 126 -2.40 15.46 47.36
N HIS A 127 -2.67 14.30 47.95
CA HIS A 127 -3.37 14.23 49.22
C HIS A 127 -2.35 14.61 50.32
N SER A 128 -2.70 15.63 51.10
CA SER A 128 -1.92 16.07 52.27
C SER A 128 -1.94 15.02 53.37
#